data_AF-A0A519KJQ3-F1
#
_entry.id   AF-A0A519KJQ3-F1
#
_cell.length_a   1.000
_cell.length_b   1.000
_cell.length_c   1.000
_cell.angle_alpha   90.00
_cell.angle_beta   90.00
_cell.angle_gamma   90.00
#
_symmetry.space_group_name_H-M   'P 1'
#
loop_
_entity.id
_entity.type
_entity.pdbx_description
1 polymer ?
#
loop_
_entity_poly.entity_id
_entity_poly.type
_entity_poly.pdbx_seq_one_letter_code
_entity_poly.pdbx_strand_id
1 'polypeptide(L)' 'MPELLEIATILGINLGICIASFVILWAIGCAVKDVTFVDAWWALGLAFMAVTTFFQAEGAPARMQLLLVLACVWGLRLGL' A
#
# COMPACT_ATOMS: atom_id res chain seq x y z
N MET A 1 -8.40 13.58 21.37
CA MET A 1 -7.10 13.61 20.65
C MET A 1 -7.40 13.42 19.17
N PRO A 2 -7.73 14.50 18.43
CA PRO A 2 -8.13 14.42 17.02
C PRO A 2 -7.07 13.73 16.13
N GLU A 3 -5.79 13.90 16.45
CA GLU A 3 -4.67 13.28 15.73
C GLU A 3 -4.68 11.74 15.80
N LEU A 4 -5.05 11.14 16.94
CA LEU A 4 -5.12 9.67 17.05
C LEU A 4 -6.23 9.08 16.20
N LEU A 5 -7.35 9.81 16.05
CA LEU A 5 -8.45 9.39 15.21
C LEU A 5 -8.04 9.42 13.74
N GLU A 6 -7.35 10.48 13.31
CA GLU A 6 -6.81 10.60 11.95
C GLU A 6 -5.85 9.45 11.63
N ILE A 7 -4.87 9.20 12.51
CA ILE A 7 -3.93 8.08 12.34
C ILE A 7 -4.68 6.74 12.26
N ALA A 8 -5.66 6.51 13.15
CA ALA A 8 -6.46 5.29 13.14
C ALA A 8 -7.27 5.15 11.83
N THR A 9 -7.81 6.24 11.30
CA THR A 9 -8.54 6.25 10.02
C THR A 9 -7.62 5.88 8.86
N ILE A 10 -6.42 6.49 8.76
CA ILE A 10 -5.45 6.19 7.70
C ILE A 10 -5.02 4.72 7.78
N LEU A 11 -4.71 4.22 8.97
CA LEU A 11 -4.34 2.83 9.19
C LEU A 11 -5.49 1.88 8.84
N GLY A 12 -6.74 2.23 9.20
CA GLY A 12 -7.92 1.45 8.85
C GLY A 12 -8.16 1.37 7.34
N ILE A 13 -7.95 2.47 6.62
CA ILE A 13 -8.05 2.51 5.15
C ILE A 13 -6.95 1.65 4.51
N ASN A 14 -5.71 1.77 4.97
CA ASN A 14 -4.60 0.93 4.47
C ASN A 14 -4.83 -0.56 4.76
N LEU A 15 -5.36 -0.90 5.93
CA LEU A 15 -5.75 -2.28 6.27
C LEU A 15 -6.83 -2.80 5.32
N GLY A 16 -7.87 -1.99 5.06
CA GLY A 16 -8.93 -2.34 4.11
C GLY A 16 -8.40 -2.56 2.69
N ILE A 17 -7.52 -1.69 2.22
CA ILE A 17 -6.83 -1.83 0.92
C ILE A 17 -6.01 -3.12 0.87
N CYS A 18 -5.24 -3.41 1.92
CA CYS A 18 -4.43 -4.61 2.01
C CYS A 18 -5.30 -5.88 1.92
N ILE A 19 -6.33 -5.98 2.76
CA ILE A 19 -7.25 -7.12 2.77
C ILE A 19 -7.94 -7.28 1.42
N ALA A 20 -8.50 -6.20 0.87
CA ALA A 20 -9.18 -6.25 -0.43
C ALA A 20 -8.23 -6.72 -1.54
N SER A 21 -7.00 -6.20 -1.56
CA SER A 21 -5.98 -6.60 -2.55
C SER A 21 -5.64 -8.08 -2.43
N PHE A 22 -5.37 -8.59 -1.23
CA PHE A 22 -5.07 -10.01 -1.04
C PHE A 22 -6.25 -10.93 -1.37
N VAL A 23 -7.49 -10.52 -1.07
CA VAL A 23 -8.69 -11.28 -1.48
C VAL A 23 -8.81 -11.33 -3.01
N ILE A 24 -8.58 -10.22 -3.70
CA ILE A 24 -8.62 -10.15 -5.17
C ILE A 24 -7.51 -11.03 -5.77
N LEU A 25 -6.27 -10.88 -5.30
CA LEU A 25 -5.13 -11.66 -5.78
C LEU A 25 -5.30 -13.15 -5.50
N TRP A 26 -5.87 -13.52 -4.35
CA TRP A 26 -6.22 -14.90 -4.03
C TRP A 26 -7.26 -15.46 -5.00
N ALA A 27 -8.34 -14.71 -5.26
CA ALA A 27 -9.37 -15.12 -6.21
C ALA A 27 -8.79 -15.32 -7.62
N ILE A 28 -7.92 -14.41 -8.07
CA ILE A 28 -7.17 -14.54 -9.33
C ILE A 28 -6.29 -15.80 -9.28
N GLY A 29 -5.55 -16.02 -8.19
CA GLY A 29 -4.68 -17.17 -8.00
C GLY A 29 -5.41 -18.51 -8.05
N CYS A 30 -6.62 -18.59 -7.48
CA CYS A 30 -7.49 -19.75 -7.61
C CYS A 30 -7.94 -19.99 -9.06
N ALA A 31 -8.23 -18.93 -9.81
CA ALA A 31 -8.66 -19.03 -11.21
C ALA A 31 -7.51 -19.47 -12.14
N VAL A 32 -6.31 -18.92 -11.96
CA VAL A 32 -5.14 -19.25 -12.78
C VAL A 32 -4.35 -20.47 -12.27
N LYS A 33 -4.68 -20.95 -11.06
CA LYS A 33 -3.99 -22.05 -10.35
C LYS A 33 -2.51 -21.79 -10.09
N ASP A 34 -2.16 -20.52 -9.89
CA ASP A 34 -0.81 -20.07 -9.61
C ASP A 34 -0.88 -18.87 -8.66
N VAL A 35 -0.09 -18.88 -7.59
CA VAL A 35 -0.03 -17.82 -6.57
C VAL A 35 1.34 -17.14 -6.52
N THR A 36 2.29 -17.54 -7.37
CA THR A 36 3.66 -17.02 -7.34
C THR A 36 3.72 -15.50 -7.52
N PHE A 37 2.81 -14.91 -8.30
CA PHE A 37 2.75 -13.46 -8.49
C PHE A 37 2.40 -12.66 -7.22
N VAL A 38 1.83 -13.30 -6.19
CA VAL A 38 1.45 -12.64 -4.93
C VAL A 38 2.70 -12.17 -4.17
N ASP A 39 3.85 -12.82 -4.36
CA ASP A 39 5.10 -12.42 -3.70
C ASP A 39 5.58 -11.05 -4.19
N ALA A 40 5.44 -10.77 -5.49
CA ALA A 40 5.75 -9.45 -6.06
C ALA A 40 4.82 -8.34 -5.50
N TRP A 41 3.59 -8.70 -5.12
CA TRP A 41 2.64 -7.76 -4.54
C TRP A 41 3.07 -7.25 -3.15
N TRP A 42 3.94 -7.95 -2.42
CA TRP A 42 4.45 -7.42 -1.15
C TRP A 42 5.09 -6.05 -1.33
N ALA A 43 5.92 -5.91 -2.36
CA ALA A 43 6.60 -4.66 -2.68
C ALA A 43 5.64 -3.62 -3.28
N LEU A 44 4.85 -4.02 -4.27
CA LEU A 44 3.94 -3.12 -4.99
C LEU A 44 2.79 -2.64 -4.09
N GLY A 45 2.26 -3.50 -3.23
CA GLY A 45 1.20 -3.17 -2.29
C GLY A 45 1.65 -2.14 -1.25
N LEU A 46 2.90 -2.22 -0.76
CA LEU A 46 3.47 -1.18 0.11
C LEU A 46 3.62 0.16 -0.61
N ALA A 47 4.11 0.17 -1.85
CA ALA A 47 4.16 1.38 -2.66
C ALA A 47 2.75 1.96 -2.91
N PHE A 48 1.77 1.10 -3.19
CA PHE A 48 0.38 1.52 -3.38
C PHE A 48 -0.22 2.15 -2.12
N MET A 49 0.01 1.57 -0.93
CA MET A 49 -0.41 2.17 0.33
C MET A 49 0.30 3.49 0.63
N ALA A 50 1.57 3.65 0.23
CA ALA A 50 2.26 4.93 0.35
C ALA A 50 1.60 6.02 -0.52
N VAL A 51 1.19 5.68 -1.75
CA VAL A 51 0.42 6.57 -2.63
C VAL A 51 -0.92 6.95 -1.98
N THR A 52 -1.66 5.98 -1.44
CA THR A 52 -2.97 6.27 -0.84
C THR A 52 -2.84 7.10 0.44
N THR A 53 -1.83 6.85 1.26
CA THR A 53 -1.54 7.67 2.46
C THR A 53 -1.11 9.08 2.10
N PHE A 54 -0.38 9.29 1.00
CA PHE A 54 0.04 10.64 0.57
C PHE A 54 -1.15 11.59 0.34
N PHE A 55 -2.30 11.07 -0.10
CA PHE A 55 -3.52 11.87 -0.30
C PHE A 55 -4.37 12.06 0.96
N GLN A 56 -4.04 11.40 2.06
CA GLN A 56 -4.82 11.43 3.30
C GLN A 56 -4.07 12.13 4.45
N ALA A 57 -2.76 11.91 4.54
CA ALA A 57 -1.95 12.41 5.63
C ALA A 57 -1.65 13.90 5.46
N GLU A 58 -1.61 14.62 6.57
CA GLU A 58 -1.09 15.99 6.62
C GLU A 58 0.35 16.02 7.15
N GLY A 59 1.10 17.08 6.79
CA GLY A 59 2.46 17.26 7.30
C GLY A 59 3.35 18.10 6.40
N ALA A 60 4.65 18.02 6.66
CA ALA A 60 5.65 18.76 5.89
C ALA A 60 5.72 18.20 4.45
N PRO A 61 5.43 19.01 3.41
CA PRO A 61 5.30 18.52 2.03
C PRO A 61 6.54 17.79 1.52
N ALA A 62 7.73 18.33 1.79
CA ALA A 62 9.00 17.74 1.35
C ALA A 62 9.23 16.34 1.94
N ARG A 63 8.84 16.10 3.20
CA ARG A 63 8.98 14.79 3.85
C ARG A 63 8.02 13.78 3.23
N MET A 64 6.77 14.17 3.00
CA MET A 64 5.77 13.30 2.41
C MET A 64 6.16 12.90 0.98
N GLN A 65 6.63 13.86 0.17
CA GLN A 65 7.11 13.60 -1.18
C GLN A 65 8.33 12.66 -1.18
N LEU A 66 9.30 12.87 -0.28
CA LEU A 66 10.46 12.00 -0.16
C LEU A 66 10.06 10.56 0.19
N LEU A 67 9.18 10.38 1.18
CA LEU A 67 8.70 9.05 1.58
C LEU A 67 7.94 8.35 0.44
N LEU A 68 7.07 9.07 -0.26
CA LEU A 68 6.34 8.55 -1.40
C LEU A 68 7.31 8.07 -2.50
N VAL A 69 8.27 8.92 -2.89
CA VAL A 69 9.23 8.58 -3.95
C VAL A 69 10.08 7.38 -3.54
N LEU A 70 10.62 7.36 -2.31
CA LEU A 70 11.43 6.23 -1.84
C LEU A 70 10.62 4.93 -1.79
N ALA A 71 9.39 4.97 -1.30
CA ALA A 71 8.51 3.80 -1.25
C ALA A 71 8.16 3.29 -2.65
N CYS A 72 7.84 4.19 -3.59
CA CYS A 72 7.55 3.82 -4.98
C CYS A 72 8.78 3.26 -5.70
N VAL A 73 9.94 3.91 -5.58
CA VAL A 73 11.19 3.44 -6.21
C VAL A 73 11.57 2.06 -5.66
N TRP A 74 11.51 1.87 -4.35
CA TRP A 74 11.78 0.58 -3.73
C TRP A 74 10.77 -0.49 -4.15
N GLY A 75 9.47 -0.17 -4.13
CA GLY A 75 8.40 -1.11 -4.46
C GLY A 75 8.45 -1.55 -5.92
N LEU A 76 8.67 -0.62 -6.85
CA LEU A 76 8.84 -0.91 -8.27
C LEU A 76 10.11 -1.74 -8.53
N ARG A 77 11.21 -1.47 -7.82
CA ARG A 77 12.47 -2.24 -7.97
C ARG A 77 12.35 -3.69 -7.51
N LEU A 78 11.47 -3.99 -6.57
CA LEU A 78 11.34 -5.35 -6.00
C LEU A 78 10.15 -6.12 -6.61
N GLY A 79 9.10 -5.44 -7.06
CA GLY A 79 7.87 -6.05 -7.54
C GLY A 79 7.69 -6.07 -9.06
N LEU A 80 8.59 -5.47 -9.84
CA LEU A 80 8.67 -5.57 -11.30
C LEU A 80 9.93 -6.33 -11.71
#